data_AF-A0A5S4F0A7-F1
#
_entry.id   AF-A0A5S4F0A7-F1
#
_cell.length_a   1.000
_cell.length_b   1.000
_cell.length_c   1.000
_cell.angle_alpha   90.00
_cell.angle_beta   90.00
_cell.angle_gamma   90.00
#
_symmetry.space_group_name_H-M   'P 1'
#
loop_
_entity.id
_entity.type
_entity.pdbx_description
1 polymer ?
#
loop_
_entity_poly.entity_id
_entity_poly.type
_entity_poly.pdbx_seq_one_letter_code
_entity_poly.pdbx_strand_id
1 'polypeptide(L)'
;MRPRVKPALRRIIRDEHTLQYGVHPLRAIKLSGLARSVQQWIEGLDGTRDLARVLEAAHTAGLDECRARSLLDQLSAQGALHDAATSPAPLRDFTLAERDRMRPDLDALDLSSTAPDGGIGLLMRRRAARVRVYGA
;
A
#
# COMPACT_ATOMS: atom_id res chain seq x y z
N MET A 1 5.16 9.55 -7.91
CA MET A 1 4.73 8.64 -6.83
C MET A 1 5.41 8.96 -5.51
N ARG A 2 4.71 8.73 -4.41
CA ARG A 2 5.18 8.68 -3.02
C ARG A 2 4.88 7.29 -2.49
N PRO A 3 5.82 6.32 -2.59
CA PRO A 3 5.56 4.93 -2.26
C PRO A 3 5.20 4.77 -0.78
N ARG A 4 4.06 4.12 -0.51
CA ARG A 4 3.61 3.76 0.83
C ARG A 4 3.22 2.29 0.89
N VAL A 5 3.75 1.53 1.84
CA VAL A 5 3.23 0.18 2.11
C VAL A 5 1.80 0.29 2.64
N LYS A 6 0.89 -0.50 2.07
CA LYS A 6 -0.52 -0.48 2.47
C LYS A 6 -0.67 -0.70 3.98
N PRO A 7 -1.26 0.25 4.73
CA PRO A 7 -1.35 0.14 6.20
C PRO A 7 -2.10 -1.09 6.68
N ALA A 8 -3.09 -1.54 5.90
CA ALA A 8 -3.89 -2.72 6.21
C ALA A 8 -3.11 -4.05 6.03
N LEU A 9 -1.95 -4.04 5.37
CA LEU A 9 -1.06 -5.20 5.32
C LEU A 9 -0.24 -5.26 6.61
N ARG A 10 -0.69 -6.09 7.54
CA ARG A 10 0.02 -6.34 8.80
C ARG A 10 1.46 -6.77 8.54
N ARG A 11 2.41 -6.08 9.13
CA ARG A 11 3.83 -6.46 9.14
C ARG A 11 4.08 -7.61 10.12
N ILE A 12 4.85 -8.60 9.69
CA ILE A 12 5.32 -9.73 10.49
C ILE A 12 6.82 -9.90 10.22
N ILE A 13 7.63 -9.77 11.26
CA ILE A 13 9.05 -10.13 11.21
C ILE A 13 9.11 -11.65 11.46
N ARG A 14 9.65 -12.40 10.51
CA ARG A 14 9.74 -13.87 10.60
C ARG A 14 11.08 -14.31 11.18
N ASP A 15 12.15 -13.65 10.75
CA ASP A 15 13.52 -13.83 11.20
C ASP A 15 14.34 -12.57 10.85
N GLU A 16 15.65 -12.59 11.11
CA GLU A 16 16.54 -11.45 10.87
C GLU A 16 16.65 -11.03 9.40
N HIS A 17 16.28 -11.90 8.46
CA HIS A 17 16.41 -11.69 7.02
C HIS A 17 15.08 -11.77 6.25
N THR A 18 13.97 -11.99 6.96
CA THR A 18 12.67 -12.27 6.36
C THR A 18 11.57 -11.39 6.94
N LEU A 19 10.99 -10.58 6.05
CA LEU A 19 9.86 -9.70 6.32
C LEU A 19 8.62 -10.20 5.59
N GLN A 20 7.48 -10.22 6.27
CA GLN A 20 6.20 -10.55 5.66
C GLN A 20 5.20 -9.40 5.84
N TYR A 21 4.46 -9.11 4.78
CA TYR A 21 3.31 -8.21 4.79
C TYR A 21 2.04 -8.99 4.53
N GLY A 22 1.01 -8.79 5.37
CA GLY A 22 -0.26 -9.48 5.30
C GLY A 22 -0.23 -10.88 5.95
N VAL A 23 -1.41 -11.34 6.34
CA VAL A 23 -1.63 -12.67 6.96
C VAL A 23 -2.39 -13.64 6.07
N HIS A 24 -3.10 -13.11 5.08
CA HIS A 24 -3.95 -13.90 4.20
C HIS A 24 -3.09 -14.63 3.15
N PRO A 25 -3.21 -15.95 2.97
CA PRO A 25 -2.29 -16.74 2.13
C PRO A 25 -2.26 -16.29 0.66
N LEU A 26 -3.37 -15.79 0.12
CA LEU A 26 -3.45 -15.29 -1.27
C LEU A 26 -2.96 -13.84 -1.46
N ARG A 27 -2.63 -13.12 -0.39
CA ARG A 27 -2.26 -11.69 -0.43
C ARG A 27 -1.01 -11.36 0.37
N ALA A 28 -0.50 -12.32 1.13
CA ALA A 28 0.69 -12.13 1.94
C ALA A 28 1.91 -12.12 1.02
N ILE A 29 2.79 -11.15 1.26
CA ILE A 29 4.04 -10.99 0.50
C ILE A 29 5.17 -11.29 1.47
N LYS A 30 5.96 -12.31 1.15
CA LYS A 30 7.15 -12.68 1.92
C LYS A 30 8.39 -12.24 1.17
N LEU A 31 9.22 -11.44 1.82
CA LEU A 31 10.52 -10.98 1.34
C LEU A 31 11.58 -11.64 2.20
N SER A 32 12.47 -12.42 1.59
CA SER A 32 13.53 -13.16 2.29
C SER A 32 14.91 -12.79 1.75
N GLY A 33 15.95 -13.03 2.54
CA GLY A 33 17.33 -12.69 2.15
C GLY A 33 17.62 -11.19 2.19
N LEU A 34 16.85 -10.43 2.98
CA LEU A 34 17.03 -9.00 3.11
C LEU A 34 18.10 -8.68 4.16
N ALA A 35 19.05 -7.82 3.81
CA ALA A 35 19.89 -7.15 4.80
C ALA A 35 19.02 -6.26 5.72
N ARG A 36 19.44 -6.09 6.97
CA ARG A 36 18.69 -5.29 7.96
C ARG A 36 18.46 -3.84 7.50
N SER A 37 19.45 -3.23 6.84
CA SER A 37 19.35 -1.89 6.26
C SER A 37 18.25 -1.81 5.19
N VAL A 38 18.12 -2.84 4.36
CA VAL A 38 17.08 -2.93 3.34
C VAL A 38 15.70 -3.07 3.98
N GLN A 39 15.56 -3.89 5.04
CA GLN A 39 14.29 -3.97 5.77
C GLN A 39 13.87 -2.61 6.32
N GLN A 40 14.79 -1.88 6.96
CA GLN A 40 14.52 -0.53 7.46
C GLN A 40 14.13 0.45 6.34
N TRP A 41 14.75 0.33 5.17
CA TRP A 41 14.37 1.12 4.01
C TRP A 41 12.94 0.82 3.54
N ILE A 42 12.55 -0.46 3.44
CA ILE A 42 11.16 -0.86 3.09
C ILE A 42 10.17 -0.35 4.16
N GLU A 43 10.53 -0.46 5.44
CA GLU A 43 9.70 0.05 6.54
C GLU A 43 9.54 1.57 6.49
N GLY A 44 10.52 2.27 5.94
CA GLY A 44 10.47 3.71 5.70
C GLY A 44 9.59 4.13 4.53
N LEU A 45 8.95 3.22 3.79
CA LEU A 45 8.02 3.53 2.71
C LEU A 45 6.64 3.88 3.29
N ASP A 46 6.53 5.09 3.83
CA ASP A 46 5.32 5.60 4.50
C ASP A 46 4.52 6.62 3.65
N GLY A 47 5.00 6.92 2.43
CA GLY A 47 4.39 7.91 1.54
C GLY A 47 4.78 9.37 1.82
N THR A 48 5.65 9.63 2.80
CA THR A 48 6.13 11.00 3.08
C THR A 48 7.20 11.45 2.09
N ARG A 49 8.00 10.51 1.57
CA ARG A 49 9.07 10.77 0.60
C ARG A 49 8.60 10.53 -0.83
N ASP A 50 9.07 11.37 -1.75
CA ASP A 50 8.91 11.08 -3.17
C ASP A 50 9.86 9.97 -3.61
N LEU A 51 9.65 9.48 -4.83
CA LEU A 51 10.44 8.41 -5.41
C LEU A 51 11.94 8.70 -5.44
N ALA A 52 12.36 9.93 -5.77
CA ALA A 52 13.78 10.28 -5.83
C ALA A 52 14.41 10.14 -4.43
N ARG A 53 13.77 10.70 -3.39
CA ARG A 53 14.24 10.59 -2.01
C ARG A 53 14.22 9.15 -1.49
N VAL A 54 13.27 8.32 -1.95
CA VAL A 54 13.25 6.89 -1.63
C VAL A 54 14.45 6.16 -2.23
N LEU A 55 14.85 6.48 -3.46
CA LEU A 55 16.00 5.86 -4.12
C LEU A 55 17.33 6.29 -3.50
N GLU A 56 17.47 7.57 -3.14
CA GLU A 56 18.62 8.06 -2.37
C GLU A 56 18.76 7.31 -1.03
N ALA A 57 17.65 7.11 -0.31
CA ALA A 57 17.66 6.33 0.93
C ALA A 57 17.99 4.84 0.71
N ALA A 58 17.65 4.29 -0.46
CA ALA A 58 17.99 2.92 -0.83
C ALA A 58 19.51 2.76 -1.00
N HIS A 59 20.16 3.77 -1.58
CA HIS A 59 21.62 3.78 -1.75
C HIS A 59 22.33 3.72 -0.40
N THR A 60 21.92 4.54 0.57
CA THR A 60 22.44 4.49 1.95
C THR A 60 22.19 3.13 2.62
N ALA A 61 21.14 2.41 2.23
CA ALA A 61 20.83 1.08 2.72
C ALA A 61 21.63 -0.05 2.02
N GLY A 62 22.46 0.27 1.02
CA GLY A 62 23.28 -0.67 0.26
C GLY A 62 22.61 -1.26 -0.98
N LEU A 63 21.51 -0.67 -1.46
CA LEU A 63 20.88 -1.03 -2.74
C LEU A 63 21.30 -0.05 -3.83
N ASP A 64 21.74 -0.58 -4.97
CA ASP A 64 21.81 0.23 -6.18
C ASP A 64 20.40 0.60 -6.68
N GLU A 65 20.33 1.66 -7.50
CA GLU A 65 19.06 2.21 -7.98
C GLU A 65 18.24 1.18 -8.76
N CYS A 66 18.90 0.34 -9.57
CA CYS A 66 18.23 -0.68 -10.39
C CYS A 66 17.55 -1.74 -9.51
N ARG A 67 18.24 -2.21 -8.46
CA ARG A 67 17.66 -3.13 -7.48
C ARG A 67 16.55 -2.48 -6.66
N ALA A 68 16.72 -1.24 -6.22
CA ALA A 68 15.70 -0.51 -5.48
C ALA A 68 14.42 -0.32 -6.32
N ARG A 69 14.58 0.06 -7.59
CA ARG A 69 13.48 0.16 -8.56
C ARG A 69 12.77 -1.18 -8.75
N SER A 70 13.54 -2.23 -9.01
CA SER A 70 13.00 -3.59 -9.23
C SER A 70 12.20 -4.07 -8.02
N LEU A 71 12.67 -3.79 -6.80
CA LEU A 71 11.97 -4.14 -5.57
C LEU A 71 10.68 -3.31 -5.39
N LEU A 72 10.69 -2.02 -5.69
CA LEU A 72 9.47 -1.20 -5.70
C LEU A 72 8.46 -1.71 -6.73
N ASP A 73 8.91 -2.09 -7.92
CA ASP A 73 8.06 -2.62 -8.99
C ASP A 73 7.47 -3.98 -8.60
N GLN A 74 8.25 -4.86 -7.98
CA GLN A 74 7.77 -6.14 -7.44
C GLN A 74 6.72 -5.93 -6.35
N LEU A 75 6.98 -5.04 -5.39
CA LEU A 75 6.03 -4.72 -4.33
C LEU A 75 4.74 -4.09 -4.89
N SER A 76 4.86 -3.22 -5.89
CA SER A 76 3.73 -2.63 -6.61
C SER A 76 2.90 -3.68 -7.35
N ALA A 77 3.56 -4.57 -8.11
CA ALA A 77 2.91 -5.64 -8.87
C ALA A 77 2.17 -6.64 -7.97
N GLN A 78 2.68 -6.88 -6.77
CA GLN A 78 2.02 -7.71 -5.75
C GLN A 78 0.93 -6.94 -4.96
N GLY A 79 0.71 -5.66 -5.27
CA GLY A 79 -0.29 -4.82 -4.62
C GLY A 79 0.06 -4.44 -3.19
N ALA A 80 1.34 -4.45 -2.81
CA ALA A 80 1.84 -4.07 -1.48
C ALA A 80 1.90 -2.56 -1.27
N LEU A 81 2.09 -1.81 -2.37
CA LEU A 81 2.31 -0.38 -2.36
C LEU A 81 1.06 0.38 -2.82
N HIS A 82 0.91 1.58 -2.26
CA HIS A 82 0.03 2.63 -2.75
C HIS A 82 0.87 3.87 -3.05
N ASP A 83 0.41 4.69 -4.01
CA ASP A 83 0.98 6.01 -4.24
C ASP A 83 0.29 7.05 -3.35
N ALA A 84 0.93 7.46 -2.26
CA ALA A 84 0.37 8.47 -1.36
C ALA A 84 0.22 9.87 -2.00
N ALA A 85 0.77 10.09 -3.20
CA ALA A 85 0.51 11.29 -3.98
C ALA A 85 -0.82 11.22 -4.77
N THR A 86 -1.48 10.06 -4.84
CA THR A 86 -2.79 9.93 -5.48
C THR A 86 -3.80 10.86 -4.82
N SER A 87 -4.46 11.67 -5.64
CA SER A 87 -5.34 12.73 -5.17
C SER A 87 -6.50 12.16 -4.34
N PRO A 88 -6.78 12.71 -3.15
CA PRO A 88 -7.98 12.39 -2.40
C PRO A 88 -9.22 13.09 -2.99
N ALA A 89 -9.15 13.64 -4.21
CA ALA A 89 -10.27 14.32 -4.87
C ALA A 89 -11.60 13.55 -4.79
N PRO A 90 -11.64 12.22 -5.01
CA PRO A 90 -12.90 11.46 -4.90
C PRO A 90 -13.48 11.43 -3.48
N LEU A 91 -12.65 11.69 -2.46
CA LEU A 91 -13.07 11.74 -1.07
C LEU A 91 -13.51 13.15 -0.64
N ARG A 92 -13.36 14.19 -1.48
CA ARG A 92 -13.62 15.59 -1.10
C ARG A 92 -15.05 15.84 -0.66
N ASP A 93 -16.01 15.11 -1.23
CA ASP A 93 -17.43 15.23 -0.87
C ASP A 93 -17.76 14.73 0.54
N PHE A 94 -16.85 13.98 1.18
CA PHE A 94 -17.04 13.46 2.52
C PHE A 94 -16.40 14.37 3.56
N THR A 95 -17.13 14.56 4.67
CA THR A 95 -16.59 15.09 5.91
C THR A 95 -15.49 14.18 6.47
N LEU A 96 -14.64 14.71 7.36
CA LEU A 96 -13.63 13.89 8.03
C LEU A 96 -14.26 12.74 8.84
N ALA A 97 -15.38 13.00 9.52
CA ALA A 97 -16.09 11.99 10.30
C ALA A 97 -16.61 10.83 9.44
N GLU A 98 -17.12 11.11 8.24
CA GLU A 98 -17.54 10.07 7.29
C GLU A 98 -16.34 9.26 6.79
N ARG A 99 -15.22 9.92 6.48
CA ARG A 99 -14.00 9.23 6.04
C ARG A 99 -13.45 8.31 7.12
N ASP A 100 -13.49 8.74 8.38
CA ASP A 100 -13.04 7.91 9.50
C ASP A 100 -13.97 6.74 9.76
N ARG A 101 -15.29 6.93 9.64
CA ARG A 101 -16.26 5.82 9.71
C ARG A 101 -16.05 4.80 8.59
N MET A 102 -15.75 5.27 7.38
CA MET A 102 -15.48 4.41 6.21
C MET A 102 -14.06 3.84 6.20
N ARG A 103 -13.19 4.17 7.17
CA ARG A 103 -11.79 3.72 7.17
C ARG A 103 -11.66 2.20 6.98
N PRO A 104 -12.41 1.35 7.71
CA PRO A 104 -12.28 -0.10 7.54
C PRO A 104 -12.68 -0.57 6.13
N ASP A 105 -13.72 0.04 5.53
CA ASP A 105 -14.13 -0.28 4.16
C ASP A 105 -13.10 0.15 3.13
N LEU A 106 -12.53 1.35 3.29
CA LEU A 106 -11.45 1.86 2.44
C LEU A 106 -10.23 0.94 2.48
N ASP A 107 -9.82 0.51 3.68
CA ASP A 107 -8.72 -0.42 3.88
C ASP A 107 -9.02 -1.79 3.24
N ALA A 108 -10.23 -2.31 3.39
CA ALA A 108 -10.64 -3.58 2.76
C ALA A 108 -10.66 -3.49 1.22
N LEU A 109 -11.15 -2.38 0.68
CA LEU A 109 -11.14 -2.10 -0.76
C LEU A 109 -9.72 -1.97 -1.29
N ASP A 110 -8.84 -1.28 -0.55
CA ASP A 110 -7.43 -1.13 -0.90
C ASP A 110 -6.69 -2.47 -0.90
N LEU A 111 -6.95 -3.34 0.09
CA LEU A 111 -6.43 -4.71 0.10
C LEU A 111 -6.96 -5.58 -1.04
N SER A 112 -8.13 -5.25 -1.61
CA SER A 112 -8.73 -6.01 -2.72
C SER A 112 -8.25 -5.56 -4.10
N SER A 113 -7.59 -4.40 -4.18
CA SER A 113 -7.13 -3.79 -5.42
C SER A 113 -5.61 -3.92 -5.56
N THR A 114 -5.13 -4.36 -6.73
CA THR A 114 -3.72 -4.23 -7.11
C THR A 114 -3.45 -2.92 -7.85
N ALA A 115 -4.47 -2.11 -8.12
CA ALA A 115 -4.33 -0.88 -8.88
C ALA A 115 -3.64 0.23 -8.05
N PRO A 116 -2.86 1.12 -8.68
CA PRO A 116 -2.10 2.16 -7.98
C PRO A 116 -2.98 3.18 -7.24
N ASP A 117 -4.20 3.44 -7.74
CA ASP A 117 -5.21 4.30 -7.11
C ASP A 117 -5.87 3.65 -5.88
N GLY A 118 -5.47 2.41 -5.56
CA GLY A 118 -5.90 1.66 -4.39
C GLY A 118 -7.38 1.29 -4.46
N GLY A 119 -8.06 1.41 -3.31
CA GLY A 119 -9.49 1.13 -3.15
C GLY A 119 -10.44 2.26 -3.57
N ILE A 120 -9.91 3.46 -3.86
CA ILE A 120 -10.74 4.67 -4.07
C ILE A 120 -11.59 4.56 -5.34
N GLY A 121 -11.02 4.10 -6.45
CA GLY A 121 -11.79 3.89 -7.69
C GLY A 121 -12.93 2.88 -7.50
N LEU A 122 -12.70 1.84 -6.70
CA LEU A 122 -13.74 0.85 -6.38
C LEU A 122 -14.83 1.42 -5.46
N LEU A 123 -14.47 2.28 -4.49
CA LEU A 123 -15.45 3.02 -3.69
C LEU A 123 -16.35 3.88 -4.57
N MET A 124 -15.78 4.63 -5.52
CA MET A 124 -16.56 5.48 -6.41
C MET A 124 -17.53 4.68 -7.28
N ARG A 125 -17.10 3.51 -7.79
CA ARG A 125 -18.00 2.59 -8.49
C ARG A 125 -19.15 2.11 -7.61
N ARG A 126 -18.89 1.77 -6.34
CA ARG A 126 -19.95 1.39 -5.38
C ARG A 126 -20.93 2.53 -5.12
N ARG A 127 -20.45 3.78 -5.02
CA ARG A 127 -21.29 4.97 -4.81
C ARG A 127 -22.21 5.27 -5.99
N ALA A 128 -21.75 4.99 -7.21
CA ALA A 128 -22.55 5.15 -8.42
C ALA A 128 -23.62 4.05 -8.58
N ALA A 129 -23.47 2.91 -7.90
CA ALA A 129 -24.45 1.83 -7.96
C ALA A 129 -25.75 2.19 -7.21
N ARG A 130 -26.82 1.46 -7.55
CA ARG A 130 -28.13 1.50 -6.87
C ARG A 130 -28.54 0.08 -6.56
N VAL A 131 -29.07 -0.13 -5.35
CA VAL A 131 -29.55 -1.44 -4.90
C VAL A 131 -31.04 -1.32 -4.57
N ARG A 132 -31.85 -2.25 -5.06
CA ARG A 132 -33.27 -2.36 -4.73
C ARG A 132 -33.47 -3.62 -3.88
N VAL A 133 -34.06 -3.45 -2.69
CA VAL A 133 -34.31 -4.54 -1.73
C VAL A 133 -35.82 -4.82 -1.72
N TYR A 134 -36.20 -6.10 -1.79
CA TYR A 134 -37.60 -6.55 -1.74
C TYR A 134 -37.77 -7.46 -0.52
N GLY A 135 -38.72 -7.11 0.37
CA GLY A 135 -38.94 -7.79 1.64
C GLY A 135 -37.89 -7.38 2.67
N ALA A 136 -38.28 -6.48 3.58
CA ALA A 136 -37.45 -6.00 4.69
C ALA A 136 -38.04 -6.49 6.02
#